data_AF-A0A379W174-F1
#
_entry.id   AF-A0A379W174-F1
#
_cell.length_a   1.000
_cell.length_b   1.000
_cell.length_c   1.000
_cell.angle_alpha   90.00
_cell.angle_beta   90.00
_cell.angle_gamma   90.00
#
_symmetry.space_group_name_H-M   'P 1'
#
loop_
_entity.id
_entity.type
_entity.pdbx_description
1 polymer ?
#
loop_
_entity_poly.entity_id
_entity_poly.type
_entity_poly.pdbx_seq_one_letter_code
_entity_poly.pdbx_strand_id
1 'polypeptide(L)'
;MSMIEAVFFDCDGTLVDSEVICSRAYVAMFQEFGITLDLETVFKRFKGVKLYEIIETISKEYGVTLRRDVLEPVYRAEVARLFDTELEAIAGAKYPAGEH
;
A
#
# COMPACT_ATOMS: atom_id res chain seq x y z
N MET A 1 -28.93 5.51 -1.90
CA MET A 1 -27.90 4.50 -2.24
C MET A 1 -26.55 5.09 -1.90
N SER A 2 -26.09 4.91 -0.65
CA SER A 2 -24.73 5.27 -0.26
C SER A 2 -23.88 4.03 -0.39
N MET A 3 -23.12 3.92 -1.49
CA MET A 3 -22.02 2.96 -1.58
C MET A 3 -20.88 3.53 -0.74
N ILE A 4 -20.90 3.20 0.55
CA ILE A 4 -19.72 3.34 1.39
C ILE A 4 -18.85 2.13 1.03
N GLU A 5 -17.94 2.29 0.06
CA GLU A 5 -16.75 1.44 -0.05
C GLU A 5 -15.81 1.83 1.08
N ALA A 6 -16.20 1.48 2.31
CA ALA A 6 -15.27 1.50 3.41
C ALA A 6 -14.32 0.33 3.18
N VAL A 7 -13.12 0.64 2.71
CA VAL A 7 -11.95 -0.20 2.89
C VAL A 7 -11.70 -0.24 4.41
N PHE A 8 -12.43 -1.12 5.10
CA PHE A 8 -12.13 -1.49 6.47
C PHE A 8 -10.89 -2.38 6.39
N PHE A 9 -9.73 -1.80 6.71
CA PHE A 9 -8.58 -2.59 7.11
C PHE A 9 -8.95 -3.32 8.39
N ASP A 10 -8.84 -4.65 8.35
CA ASP A 10 -9.09 -5.53 9.47
C ASP A 10 -8.08 -5.26 10.59
N CYS A 11 -8.60 -5.02 11.80
CA CYS A 11 -7.83 -4.67 12.98
C CYS A 11 -7.45 -5.93 13.78
N ASP A 12 -6.69 -6.85 13.18
CA ASP A 12 -6.05 -7.94 13.92
C ASP A 12 -4.52 -7.77 13.84
N GLY A 13 -3.94 -7.08 14.84
CA GLY A 13 -2.62 -7.44 15.37
C GLY A 13 -1.35 -6.67 14.96
N THR A 14 -1.22 -6.01 13.80
CA THR A 14 0.06 -5.36 13.40
C THR A 14 -0.12 -4.14 12.49
N LEU A 15 -0.64 -3.05 13.04
CA LEU A 15 -0.85 -1.76 12.33
C LEU A 15 0.42 -1.18 11.65
N VAL A 16 1.62 -1.56 12.10
CA VAL A 16 2.88 -1.08 11.52
C VAL A 16 3.15 -1.72 10.15
N ASP A 17 2.78 -2.99 9.97
CA ASP A 17 3.10 -3.72 8.74
C ASP A 17 2.20 -3.29 7.57
N SER A 18 0.92 -3.03 7.84
CA SER A 18 -0.06 -2.65 6.80
C SER A 18 0.23 -1.28 6.18
N GLU A 19 0.68 -0.29 6.98
CA GLU A 19 1.05 1.03 6.46
C GLU A 19 2.31 1.00 5.59
N VAL A 20 3.29 0.15 5.96
CA VAL A 20 4.53 -0.04 5.18
C VAL A 20 4.21 -0.77 3.87
N ILE A 21 3.36 -1.80 3.91
CA ILE A 21 2.88 -2.51 2.71
C ILE A 21 2.17 -1.52 1.77
N CYS A 22 1.25 -0.71 2.30
CA CYS A 22 0.56 0.30 1.49
C CYS A 22 1.54 1.31 0.87
N SER A 23 2.53 1.76 1.63
CA SER A 23 3.53 2.72 1.16
C SER A 23 4.41 2.13 0.05
N ARG A 24 4.80 0.86 0.18
CA ARG A 24 5.52 0.12 -0.88
C ARG A 24 4.66 -0.05 -2.12
N ALA A 25 3.39 -0.35 -1.96
CA ALA A 25 2.46 -0.45 -3.09
C ALA A 25 2.31 0.89 -3.83
N TYR A 26 2.29 2.03 -3.13
CA TYR A 26 2.31 3.34 -3.80
C TYR A 26 3.58 3.52 -4.64
N VAL A 27 4.76 3.27 -4.07
CA VAL A 27 6.04 3.42 -4.77
C VAL A 27 6.06 2.56 -6.04
N ALA A 28 5.68 1.28 -5.92
CA ALA A 28 5.63 0.35 -7.05
C ALA A 28 4.61 0.79 -8.12
N MET A 29 3.39 1.16 -7.71
CA MET A 29 2.36 1.66 -8.62
C MET A 29 2.85 2.88 -9.40
N PHE A 30 3.37 3.91 -8.73
CA PHE A 30 3.84 5.13 -9.40
C PHE A 30 5.06 4.89 -10.29
N GLN A 31 5.92 3.93 -9.92
CA GLN A 31 7.07 3.53 -10.73
C GLN A 31 6.65 2.97 -12.09
N GLU A 32 5.52 2.26 -12.21
CA GLU A 32 4.98 1.80 -13.50
C GLU A 32 4.61 2.97 -14.44
N PHE A 33 4.28 4.13 -13.88
CA PHE A 33 4.00 5.36 -14.62
C PHE A 33 5.24 6.25 -14.83
N GLY A 34 6.44 5.73 -14.52
CA GLY A 34 7.71 6.46 -14.64
C GLY A 34 7.96 7.48 -13.54
N ILE A 35 7.21 7.40 -12.43
CA ILE A 35 7.35 8.29 -11.28
C ILE A 35 8.07 7.53 -10.16
N THR A 36 9.34 7.85 -9.96
CA THR A 36 10.11 7.29 -8.86
C THR A 36 9.86 8.08 -7.57
N LEU A 37 9.32 7.41 -6.56
CA LEU A 37 9.13 7.96 -5.23
C LEU A 37 10.00 7.24 -4.21
N ASP A 38 10.50 7.98 -3.23
CA ASP A 38 11.22 7.40 -2.10
C ASP A 38 10.24 6.84 -1.05
N LEU A 39 10.48 5.61 -0.60
CA LEU A 39 9.58 4.92 0.33
C LEU A 39 9.48 5.64 1.67
N GLU A 40 10.60 6.14 2.22
CA GLU A 40 10.59 6.84 3.50
C GLU A 40 9.76 8.13 3.42
N THR A 41 9.92 8.86 2.31
CA THR A 41 9.16 10.07 2.00
C THR A 41 7.69 9.77 1.83
N VAL A 42 7.33 8.74 1.05
CA VAL A 42 5.94 8.31 0.85
C VAL A 42 5.30 7.91 2.17
N PHE A 43 6.01 7.12 2.99
CA PHE A 43 5.54 6.69 4.30
C PHE A 43 5.29 7.89 5.21
N LYS A 44 6.24 8.82 5.35
CA LYS A 44 6.07 10.00 6.21
C LYS A 44 4.97 10.95 5.72
N ARG A 45 4.84 11.10 4.40
CA ARG A 45 3.98 12.10 3.78
C ARG A 45 2.53 11.64 3.60
N PHE A 46 2.34 10.36 3.30
CA PHE A 46 1.05 9.80 2.91
C PHE A 46 0.49 8.78 3.91
N LYS A 47 1.14 8.60 5.06
CA LYS A 47 0.58 7.85 6.18
C LYS A 47 -0.78 8.43 6.58
N GLY A 48 -1.80 7.57 6.57
CA GLY A 48 -3.19 7.93 6.88
C GLY A 48 -3.90 8.78 5.81
N VAL A 49 -3.27 9.02 4.65
CA VAL A 49 -3.87 9.77 3.54
C VAL A 49 -4.59 8.82 2.60
N LYS A 50 -5.72 9.25 2.05
CA LYS A 50 -6.52 8.46 1.11
C LYS A 50 -5.81 8.34 -0.24
N LEU A 51 -5.85 7.16 -0.86
CA LEU A 51 -5.30 6.87 -2.19
C LEU A 51 -5.60 7.99 -3.22
N TYR A 52 -6.86 8.43 -3.29
CA TYR A 52 -7.26 9.46 -4.25
C TYR A 52 -6.57 10.81 -4.05
N GLU A 53 -6.35 11.21 -2.79
CA GLU A 53 -5.64 12.45 -2.46
C GLU A 53 -4.15 12.33 -2.85
N ILE A 54 -3.54 11.16 -2.61
CA ILE A 54 -2.15 10.88 -3.00
C ILE A 54 -2.00 10.98 -4.52
N ILE A 55 -2.89 10.33 -5.28
CA ILE A 55 -2.89 10.39 -6.74
C ILE A 55 -3.02 11.84 -7.22
N GLU A 56 -3.92 12.63 -6.63
CA GLU A 56 -4.07 14.05 -6.98
C GLU A 56 -2.83 14.87 -6.67
N THR A 57 -2.21 14.67 -5.51
CA THR A 57 -0.99 15.36 -5.11
C THR A 57 0.13 15.07 -6.09
N ILE A 58 0.41 13.79 -6.36
CA ILE A 58 1.47 13.37 -7.28
C ILE A 58 1.17 13.83 -8.71
N SER A 59 -0.08 13.73 -9.16
CA SER A 59 -0.53 14.23 -10.47
C SER A 59 -0.21 15.72 -10.65
N LYS A 60 -0.49 16.55 -9.63
CA LYS A 60 -0.20 17.99 -9.66
C LYS A 60 1.30 18.27 -9.61
N GLU A 61 2.06 17.55 -8.78
CA GLU A 61 3.50 17.76 -8.61
C GLU A 61 4.31 17.42 -9.85
N TYR A 62 3.97 16.32 -10.51
CA TYR A 62 4.67 15.85 -11.69
C TYR A 62 4.06 16.38 -13.00
N GLY A 63 2.98 17.17 -12.92
CA GLY A 63 2.30 17.75 -14.09
C GLY A 63 1.70 16.71 -15.02
N VAL A 64 1.36 15.52 -14.50
CA VAL A 64 0.82 14.38 -15.26
C VAL A 64 -0.66 14.18 -14.93
N THR A 65 -1.43 13.64 -15.87
CA THR A 65 -2.83 13.27 -15.61
C THR A 65 -2.91 11.80 -15.25
N LEU A 66 -2.94 11.49 -13.96
CA LEU A 66 -3.09 10.12 -13.45
C LEU A 66 -4.57 9.78 -13.28
N ARG A 67 -5.01 8.72 -13.95
CA ARG A 67 -6.40 8.25 -13.91
C ARG A 67 -6.62 7.31 -12.73
N ARG A 68 -7.45 7.72 -11.78
CA ARG A 68 -7.76 6.93 -10.57
C ARG A 68 -8.33 5.56 -10.91
N ASP A 69 -9.17 5.48 -11.94
CA ASP A 69 -9.74 4.23 -12.47
C ASP A 69 -8.69 3.23 -12.97
N VAL A 70 -7.50 3.72 -13.35
CA VAL A 70 -6.39 2.89 -13.79
C VAL A 70 -5.45 2.55 -12.62
N LEU A 71 -5.16 3.53 -11.75
CA LEU A 71 -4.20 3.36 -10.66
C LEU A 71 -4.75 2.53 -9.50
N GLU A 72 -6.04 2.65 -9.19
CA GLU A 72 -6.65 1.91 -8.08
C GLU A 72 -6.53 0.39 -8.21
N PRO A 73 -6.88 -0.25 -9.36
CA PRO A 73 -6.73 -1.69 -9.49
C PRO A 73 -5.26 -2.14 -9.43
N VAL A 74 -4.32 -1.33 -9.94
CA VAL A 74 -2.88 -1.61 -9.85
C VAL A 74 -2.42 -1.59 -8.39
N TYR A 75 -2.80 -0.55 -7.64
CA TYR A 75 -2.52 -0.44 -6.22
C TYR A 75 -3.09 -1.63 -5.43
N ARG A 76 -4.37 -1.98 -5.65
CA ARG A 76 -5.02 -3.09 -4.93
C ARG A 76 -4.35 -4.43 -5.23
N ALA A 77 -3.97 -4.68 -6.48
CA ALA A 77 -3.25 -5.89 -6.86
C ALA A 77 -1.89 -5.99 -6.16
N GLU A 78 -1.15 -4.88 -6.09
CA GLU A 78 0.17 -4.85 -5.45
C GLU A 78 0.07 -4.98 -3.93
N VAL A 79 -0.91 -4.34 -3.28
CA VAL A 79 -1.17 -4.55 -1.84
C VAL A 79 -1.47 -6.01 -1.57
N ALA A 80 -2.35 -6.66 -2.34
CA ALA A 80 -2.69 -8.07 -2.16
C ALA A 80 -1.45 -8.97 -2.32
N ARG A 81 -0.62 -8.72 -3.35
CA ARG A 81 0.62 -9.47 -3.59
C ARG A 81 1.61 -9.33 -2.44
N LEU A 82 1.81 -8.11 -1.94
CA LEU A 82 2.68 -7.84 -0.81
C LEU A 82 2.16 -8.47 0.48
N PHE A 83 0.85 -8.38 0.73
CA PHE A 83 0.23 -9.02 1.88
C PHE A 83 0.45 -10.53 1.89
N ASP A 84 0.21 -11.19 0.75
CA ASP A 84 0.41 -12.64 0.59
C ASP A 84 1.87 -13.04 0.87
N THR A 85 2.82 -12.28 0.30
CA THR A 85 4.27 -12.52 0.48
C THR A 85 4.71 -12.33 1.94
N GLU A 86 4.24 -11.28 2.61
CA GLU A 86 4.61 -10.98 4.00
C GLU A 86 3.91 -11.95 4.98
N LEU A 87 2.68 -12.39 4.67
CA LEU A 87 1.97 -13.40 5.45
C LEU A 87 2.68 -14.76 5.38
N GLU A 88 3.18 -15.15 4.21
CA GLU A 88 4.05 -16.32 4.05
C GLU A 88 5.35 -16.19 4.85
N ALA A 89 5.96 -15.00 4.86
CA ALA A 89 7.18 -14.75 5.63
C ALA A 89 6.96 -14.90 7.15
N ILE A 90 5.81 -14.46 7.67
CA ILE A 90 5.45 -14.63 9.09
C ILE A 90 5.13 -16.10 9.40
N ALA A 91 4.43 -16.82 8.52
CA ALA A 91 4.17 -18.26 8.69
C ALA A 91 5.46 -19.10 8.63
N GLY A 92 6.46 -18.66 7.85
CA GLY A 92 7.79 -19.25 7.76
C GLY A 92 8.73 -18.89 8.93
N ALA A 93 8.40 -17.87 9.72
CA ALA A 93 9.09 -17.53 10.96
C ALA A 93 8.71 -18.56 12.03
N LYS A 94 9.29 -19.76 11.91
CA LYS A 94 9.23 -20.82 12.91
C LYS A 94 9.50 -20.23 14.28
N TYR A 95 8.46 -20.17 15.11
CA TYR A 95 8.64 -20.35 16.54
C TYR A 95 9.53 -21.59 16.73
N PRO A 96 10.65 -21.51 17.47
CA PRO A 96 11.24 -22.72 18.00
C PRO A 96 10.20 -23.31 18.95
N ALA A 97 9.39 -24.24 18.43
CA ALA A 97 8.65 -25.18 19.25
C ALA A 97 9.70 -25.85 20.13
N GLY A 98 9.56 -25.65 21.44
CA GLY A 98 10.53 -26.10 22.43
C GLY A 98 10.93 -27.55 22.19
N GLU A 99 12.24 -27.77 22.20
CA GLU A 99 12.78 -29.09 22.48
C GLU A 99 12.74 -29.33 24.00
N HIS A 100 12.37 -30.57 24.32
CA HIS A 100 12.15 -31.16 25.63
C HIS A 100 13.36 -31.08 26.57
#